data_AF-A0A1V9ABU0-F1
#
_entry.id   AF-A0A1V9ABU0-F1
#
_cell.length_a   1.000
_cell.length_b   1.000
_cell.length_c   1.000
_cell.angle_alpha   90.00
_cell.angle_beta   90.00
_cell.angle_gamma   90.00
#
_symmetry.space_group_name_H-M   'P 1'
#
loop_
_entity.id
_entity.type
_entity.pdbx_description
1 polymer ?
#
loop_
_entity_poly.entity_id
_entity_poly.type
_entity_poly.pdbx_seq_one_letter_code
_entity_poly.pdbx_strand_id
1 'polypeptide(L)'
;DHTVEYRATDNAGNTSDAGSTTFTVVEGETEDTTPPEVTAQVTGPQNAQWDYVDQATVSLSANDTDSGVRFFRYSLDGGSYTPYGEPIEVNGPGEHTVLFHAIDHAGNRSEDGTVTFTVVAAEGDACVESDIRDTAVVAGHDSTVANVDTGNGCTINDVLAGHSKRGQGNTLATVTEVADRLAAEDVISQPEKRRLVKAAEHAAR
;
A
#
# COMPACT_ATOMS: atom_id res chain seq x y z
N ASP A 1 56.42 -9.81 8.50
CA ASP A 1 57.26 -9.59 9.70
C ASP A 1 58.36 -8.59 9.42
N HIS A 2 58.51 -7.62 10.32
CA HIS A 2 59.49 -6.55 10.24
C HIS A 2 60.35 -6.56 11.49
N THR A 3 61.63 -6.27 11.32
CA THR A 3 62.61 -6.19 12.41
C THR A 3 63.24 -4.81 12.38
N VAL A 4 63.23 -4.11 13.51
CA VAL A 4 63.99 -2.88 13.70
C VAL A 4 65.16 -3.18 14.62
N GLU A 5 66.37 -2.92 14.13
CA GLU A 5 67.60 -2.99 14.90
C GLU A 5 68.04 -1.59 15.30
N TYR A 6 68.49 -1.43 16.55
CA TYR A 6 68.89 -0.14 17.08
C TYR A 6 70.10 -0.26 18.02
N ARG A 7 70.92 0.78 18.05
CA ARG A 7 72.03 0.98 19.01
C ARG A 7 72.28 2.47 19.17
N ALA A 8 72.90 2.87 20.28
CA ALA A 8 73.23 4.27 20.56
C ALA A 8 74.74 4.46 20.74
N THR A 9 75.25 5.62 20.33
CA THR A 9 76.64 6.05 20.57
C THR A 9 76.65 7.39 21.31
N ASP A 10 77.43 7.51 22.39
CA ASP A 10 77.57 8.76 23.14
C ASP A 10 78.59 9.74 22.50
N ASN A 11 78.68 10.96 23.04
CA ASN A 11 79.64 11.98 22.54
C ASN A 11 81.12 11.60 22.73
N ALA A 12 81.41 10.64 23.60
CA ALA A 12 82.75 10.11 23.83
C ALA A 12 83.08 8.93 22.91
N GLY A 13 82.12 8.48 22.08
CA GLY A 13 82.28 7.41 21.11
C GLY A 13 81.93 6.01 21.63
N ASN A 14 81.40 5.87 22.85
CA ASN A 14 80.99 4.55 23.37
C ASN A 14 79.68 4.13 22.72
N THR A 15 79.62 2.91 22.17
CA THR A 15 78.44 2.38 21.47
C THR A 15 77.83 1.22 22.25
N SER A 16 76.49 1.18 22.37
CA SER A 16 75.75 0.08 23.00
C SER A 16 75.79 -1.19 22.15
N ASP A 17 75.49 -2.33 22.78
CA ASP A 17 75.14 -3.54 22.07
C ASP A 17 73.91 -3.30 21.17
N ALA A 18 73.79 -4.07 20.08
CA ALA A 18 72.67 -3.99 19.17
C ALA A 18 71.42 -4.62 19.82
N GLY A 19 70.37 -3.83 19.96
CA GLY A 19 69.03 -4.30 20.30
C GLY A 19 68.22 -4.54 19.03
N SER A 20 67.24 -5.44 19.10
CA SER A 20 66.27 -5.62 18.03
C SER A 20 64.87 -5.78 18.59
N THR A 21 63.88 -5.35 17.82
CA THR A 21 62.46 -5.59 18.08
C THR A 21 61.78 -6.05 16.79
N THR A 22 60.93 -7.05 16.90
CA THR A 22 60.13 -7.56 15.80
C THR A 22 58.68 -7.11 15.95
N PHE A 23 58.02 -6.85 14.83
CA PHE A 23 56.59 -6.60 14.77
C PHE A 23 56.03 -7.08 13.43
N THR A 24 54.76 -7.44 13.41
CA THR A 24 54.06 -7.79 12.18
C THR A 24 53.16 -6.63 11.81
N VAL A 25 53.29 -6.14 10.57
CA VAL A 25 52.27 -5.28 9.97
C VAL A 25 51.23 -6.23 9.40
N VAL A 26 50.06 -6.27 10.02
CA VAL A 26 48.89 -6.91 9.43
C VAL A 26 48.24 -5.90 8.49
N GLU A 27 47.66 -6.37 7.39
CA GLU A 27 46.72 -5.54 6.63
C GLU A 27 45.62 -5.13 7.60
N GLY A 28 45.29 -3.83 7.65
CA GLY A 28 44.11 -3.38 8.38
C GLY A 28 42.90 -4.13 7.81
N GLU A 29 41.94 -4.50 8.67
CA GLU A 29 40.64 -4.98 8.19
C GLU A 29 40.20 -4.00 7.09
N THR A 30 39.98 -4.50 5.88
CA THR A 30 39.64 -3.66 4.74
C THR A 30 38.43 -2.84 5.14
N GLU A 31 38.62 -1.54 5.32
CA GLU A 31 37.51 -0.63 5.63
C GLU A 31 36.51 -0.81 4.50
N ASP A 32 35.31 -1.30 4.85
CA ASP A 32 34.26 -1.52 3.88
C ASP A 32 33.93 -0.18 3.21
N THR A 33 33.98 -0.17 1.88
CA THR A 33 33.69 1.01 1.05
C THR A 33 32.45 0.81 0.18
N THR A 34 31.78 -0.33 0.31
CA THR A 34 30.62 -0.73 -0.49
C THR A 34 29.36 -0.19 0.18
N PRO A 35 28.57 0.68 -0.47
CA PRO A 35 27.30 1.09 0.09
C PRO A 35 26.25 -0.04 0.06
N PRO A 36 25.28 -0.05 1.00
CA PRO A 36 24.16 -0.97 0.95
C PRO A 36 23.31 -0.82 -0.32
N GLU A 37 22.76 -1.94 -0.79
CA GLU A 37 21.72 -1.96 -1.81
C GLU A 37 20.34 -1.84 -1.16
N VAL A 38 19.47 -0.99 -1.72
CA VAL A 38 18.12 -0.75 -1.21
C VAL A 38 17.07 -1.02 -2.29
N THR A 39 15.94 -1.61 -1.90
CA THR A 39 14.82 -1.93 -2.82
C THR A 39 13.47 -1.67 -2.16
N ALA A 40 12.43 -1.54 -2.98
CA ALA A 40 11.05 -1.37 -2.55
C ALA A 40 10.10 -2.28 -3.34
N GLN A 41 9.04 -2.72 -2.68
CA GLN A 41 7.88 -3.36 -3.29
C GLN A 41 6.61 -2.73 -2.74
N VAL A 42 5.64 -2.48 -3.62
CA VAL A 42 4.31 -1.97 -3.24
C VAL A 42 3.27 -3.02 -3.60
N THR A 43 2.45 -3.40 -2.63
CA THR A 43 1.40 -4.41 -2.79
C THR A 43 0.06 -3.88 -2.30
N GLY A 44 -1.02 -4.47 -2.79
CA GLY A 44 -2.38 -4.07 -2.43
C GLY A 44 -3.37 -4.41 -3.54
N PRO A 45 -4.68 -4.30 -3.28
CA PRO A 45 -5.70 -4.39 -4.32
C PRO A 45 -5.50 -3.29 -5.35
N GLN A 46 -5.63 -3.60 -6.65
CA GLN A 46 -5.47 -2.62 -7.71
C GLN A 46 -6.68 -2.61 -8.66
N ASN A 47 -7.00 -1.43 -9.19
CA ASN A 47 -8.00 -1.27 -10.25
C ASN A 47 -7.40 -1.60 -11.64
N ALA A 48 -8.20 -1.49 -12.71
CA ALA A 48 -7.75 -1.74 -14.08
C ALA A 48 -6.69 -0.73 -14.60
N GLN A 49 -6.52 0.40 -13.92
CA GLN A 49 -5.53 1.43 -14.21
C GLN A 49 -4.25 1.26 -13.38
N TRP A 50 -4.15 0.20 -12.57
CA TRP A 50 -3.04 -0.08 -11.66
C TRP A 50 -2.93 0.85 -10.44
N ASP A 51 -3.96 1.64 -10.15
CA ASP A 51 -4.03 2.39 -8.89
C ASP A 51 -4.41 1.44 -7.75
N TYR A 52 -3.83 1.65 -6.58
CA TYR A 52 -4.16 0.90 -5.38
C TYR A 52 -5.52 1.35 -4.83
N VAL A 53 -6.36 0.41 -4.45
CA VAL A 53 -7.73 0.68 -4.00
C VAL A 53 -7.82 0.57 -2.49
N ASP A 54 -8.31 1.65 -1.85
CA ASP A 54 -8.41 1.89 -0.40
C ASP A 54 -7.08 1.94 0.36
N GLN A 55 -6.11 1.10 -0.03
CA GLN A 55 -4.82 1.01 0.64
C GLN A 55 -3.71 0.44 -0.25
N ALA A 56 -2.48 0.84 0.04
CA ALA A 56 -1.25 0.23 -0.45
C ALA A 56 -0.31 -0.10 0.72
N THR A 57 0.45 -1.17 0.60
CA THR A 57 1.48 -1.58 1.55
C THR A 57 2.85 -1.50 0.88
N VAL A 58 3.73 -0.66 1.43
CA VAL A 58 5.11 -0.50 0.94
C VAL A 58 6.05 -1.32 1.82
N SER A 59 6.73 -2.29 1.22
CA SER A 59 7.79 -3.07 1.87
C SER A 59 9.14 -2.65 1.32
N LEU A 60 10.03 -2.21 2.21
CA LEU A 60 11.40 -1.82 1.89
C LEU A 60 12.39 -2.89 2.34
N SER A 61 13.52 -3.01 1.62
CA SER A 61 14.62 -3.90 1.98
C SER A 61 15.96 -3.20 1.78
N ALA A 62 16.92 -3.53 2.62
CA ALA A 62 18.31 -3.08 2.54
C ALA A 62 19.24 -4.27 2.81
N ASN A 63 20.28 -4.43 2.00
CA ASN A 63 21.27 -5.48 2.16
C ASN A 63 22.68 -4.94 1.92
N ASP A 64 23.61 -5.35 2.79
CA ASP A 64 25.04 -5.13 2.63
C ASP A 64 25.76 -6.42 3.09
N THR A 65 26.68 -6.93 2.28
CA THR A 65 27.36 -8.20 2.56
C THR A 65 28.69 -8.06 3.29
N ASP A 66 29.26 -6.86 3.31
CA ASP A 66 30.62 -6.61 3.79
C ASP A 66 30.58 -6.23 5.29
N SER A 67 29.92 -5.13 5.66
CA SER A 67 29.77 -4.69 7.05
C SER A 67 28.33 -4.76 7.59
N GLY A 68 27.35 -4.98 6.72
CA GLY A 68 25.93 -5.09 7.09
C GLY A 68 25.27 -3.73 7.34
N VAL A 69 23.94 -3.72 7.39
CA VAL A 69 23.16 -2.47 7.49
C VAL A 69 23.04 -1.99 8.94
N ARG A 70 23.46 -0.74 9.20
CA ARG A 70 23.36 -0.08 10.52
C ARG A 70 22.10 0.76 10.69
N PHE A 71 21.74 1.53 9.67
CA PHE A 71 20.53 2.37 9.68
C PHE A 71 19.77 2.17 8.38
N PHE A 72 18.45 2.03 8.48
CA PHE A 72 17.55 2.05 7.33
C PHE A 72 16.41 3.02 7.60
N ARG A 73 16.21 4.00 6.73
CA ARG A 73 15.27 5.11 6.95
C ARG A 73 14.46 5.42 5.71
N TYR A 74 13.24 5.90 5.92
CA TYR A 74 12.33 6.32 4.87
C TYR A 74 11.63 7.63 5.20
N SER A 75 11.14 8.31 4.18
CA SER A 75 10.29 9.49 4.25
C SER A 75 9.07 9.25 3.35
N LEU A 76 7.87 9.38 3.89
CA LEU A 76 6.61 9.35 3.16
C LEU A 76 6.16 10.78 2.86
N ASP A 77 5.84 11.08 1.59
CA ASP A 77 5.25 12.33 1.10
C ASP A 77 6.02 13.60 1.53
N GLY A 78 7.35 13.53 1.53
CA GLY A 78 8.23 14.63 1.92
C GLY A 78 8.27 14.91 3.43
N GLY A 79 7.80 13.97 4.25
CA GLY A 79 7.91 14.01 5.70
C GLY A 79 9.35 13.89 6.23
N SER A 80 9.49 13.79 7.54
CA SER A 80 10.81 13.54 8.17
C SER A 80 11.24 12.09 8.01
N TYR A 81 12.54 11.85 7.83
CA TYR A 81 13.07 10.49 7.77
C TYR A 81 12.88 9.74 9.09
N THR A 82 12.19 8.60 9.01
CA THR A 82 11.86 7.72 10.12
C THR A 82 12.56 6.36 9.93
N PRO A 83 13.02 5.68 10.99
CA PRO A 83 13.56 4.32 10.89
C PRO A 83 12.54 3.36 10.27
N TYR A 84 13.00 2.53 9.33
CA TYR A 84 12.20 1.44 8.78
C TYR A 84 12.37 0.17 9.62
N GLY A 85 11.27 -0.54 9.84
CA GLY A 85 11.26 -1.80 10.60
C GLY A 85 10.08 -2.70 10.27
N GLU A 86 8.96 -2.10 9.86
CA GLU A 86 7.75 -2.80 9.41
C GLU A 86 7.24 -2.17 8.11
N PRO A 87 6.46 -2.91 7.30
CA PRO A 87 5.81 -2.37 6.11
C PRO A 87 4.97 -1.13 6.41
N ILE A 88 4.95 -0.21 5.46
CA ILE A 88 4.25 1.08 5.57
C ILE A 88 2.86 0.93 4.94
N GLU A 89 1.80 1.12 5.72
CA GLU A 89 0.43 1.16 5.22
C GLU A 89 0.04 2.59 4.83
N VAL A 90 -0.48 2.75 3.62
CA VAL A 90 -0.90 4.04 3.07
C VAL A 90 -2.33 3.93 2.55
N ASN A 91 -3.26 4.59 3.25
CA ASN A 91 -4.70 4.48 3.03
C ASN A 91 -5.35 5.82 2.61
N GLY A 92 -4.55 6.89 2.55
CA GLY A 92 -5.04 8.18 2.06
C GLY A 92 -5.15 8.13 0.54
N PRO A 93 -6.22 8.65 -0.09
CA PRO A 93 -6.27 8.75 -1.54
C PRO A 93 -5.33 9.86 -2.03
N GLY A 94 -4.66 9.63 -3.16
CA GLY A 94 -3.72 10.57 -3.77
C GLY A 94 -2.50 9.87 -4.36
N GLU A 95 -1.62 10.68 -4.96
CA GLU A 95 -0.26 10.25 -5.31
C GLU A 95 0.62 10.28 -4.06
N HIS A 96 1.37 9.21 -3.85
CA HIS A 96 2.28 9.05 -2.73
C HIS A 96 3.70 8.79 -3.22
N THR A 97 4.66 9.31 -2.48
CA THR A 97 6.10 9.10 -2.74
C THR A 97 6.80 8.62 -1.48
N VAL A 98 7.52 7.51 -1.57
CA VAL A 98 8.41 7.03 -0.51
C VAL A 98 9.86 7.16 -0.95
N LEU A 99 10.62 7.95 -0.20
CA LEU A 99 12.07 8.09 -0.34
C LEU A 99 12.74 7.25 0.75
N PHE A 100 13.81 6.52 0.44
CA PHE A 100 14.49 5.67 1.41
C PHE A 100 15.98 5.51 1.14
N HIS A 101 16.75 5.31 2.20
CA HIS A 101 18.19 5.05 2.11
C HIS A 101 18.68 4.27 3.32
N ALA A 102 19.81 3.60 3.16
CA ALA A 102 20.49 2.86 4.22
C ALA A 102 21.92 3.36 4.44
N ILE A 103 22.45 3.11 5.63
CA ILE A 103 23.85 3.34 6.02
C ILE A 103 24.36 2.06 6.67
N ASP A 104 25.55 1.59 6.30
CA ASP A 104 26.18 0.41 6.87
C ASP A 104 26.96 0.68 8.18
N HIS A 105 27.64 -0.33 8.69
CA HIS A 105 28.46 -0.22 9.90
C HIS A 105 29.80 0.52 9.67
N ALA A 106 30.31 0.55 8.44
CA ALA A 106 31.49 1.33 8.04
C ALA A 106 31.18 2.82 7.77
N GLY A 107 29.90 3.19 7.66
CA GLY A 107 29.44 4.54 7.38
C GLY A 107 29.16 4.84 5.91
N ASN A 108 29.20 3.87 4.99
CA ASN A 108 28.80 4.11 3.60
C ASN A 108 27.28 4.23 3.51
N ARG A 109 26.82 5.17 2.68
CA ARG A 109 25.40 5.46 2.49
C ARG A 109 24.97 5.01 1.10
N SER A 110 23.83 4.31 1.02
CA SER A 110 23.21 3.93 -0.25
C SER A 110 22.84 5.16 -1.10
N GLU A 111 22.63 4.94 -2.39
CA GLU A 111 21.84 5.85 -3.20
C GLU A 111 20.41 5.96 -2.64
N ASP A 112 19.75 7.09 -2.91
CA ASP A 112 18.36 7.30 -2.49
C ASP A 112 17.41 6.50 -3.39
N GLY A 113 16.73 5.53 -2.80
CA GLY A 113 15.63 4.84 -3.42
C GLY A 113 14.37 5.71 -3.42
N THR A 114 13.59 5.62 -4.50
CA THR A 114 12.30 6.30 -4.65
C THR A 114 11.27 5.35 -5.23
N VAL A 115 10.08 5.31 -4.64
CA VAL A 115 8.91 4.66 -5.24
C VAL A 115 7.71 5.60 -5.18
N THR A 116 6.95 5.64 -6.27
CA THR A 116 5.71 6.41 -6.40
C THR A 116 4.55 5.50 -6.72
N PHE A 117 3.38 5.80 -6.17
CA PHE A 117 2.16 5.05 -6.41
C PHE A 117 0.93 5.91 -6.12
N THR A 118 -0.21 5.54 -6.70
CA THR A 118 -1.49 6.22 -6.47
C THR A 118 -2.40 5.33 -5.65
N VAL A 119 -3.03 5.89 -4.63
CA VAL A 119 -4.14 5.27 -3.91
C VAL A 119 -5.42 6.00 -4.32
N VAL A 120 -6.45 5.25 -4.68
CA VAL A 120 -7.80 5.74 -4.92
C VAL A 120 -8.73 5.14 -3.88
N ALA A 121 -9.78 5.87 -3.53
CA ALA A 121 -10.88 5.24 -2.80
C ALA A 121 -11.46 4.13 -3.68
N ALA A 122 -11.92 3.03 -3.07
CA ALA A 122 -12.83 2.15 -3.76
C ALA A 122 -13.95 3.00 -4.38
N GLU A 123 -14.21 2.78 -5.67
CA GLU A 123 -15.40 3.29 -6.36
C GLU A 123 -16.61 2.59 -5.70
N GLY A 124 -16.95 3.07 -4.52
CA GLY A 124 -17.92 2.52 -3.58
C GLY A 124 -18.89 3.59 -3.13
N ASP A 125 -19.32 4.43 -4.07
CA ASP A 125 -20.62 5.09 -4.04
C ASP A 125 -20.97 5.62 -5.44
N ALA A 126 -21.59 4.78 -6.27
CA ALA A 126 -22.13 5.24 -7.55
C ALA A 126 -23.36 6.16 -7.38
N CYS A 127 -23.89 6.32 -6.15
CA CYS A 127 -25.15 6.98 -5.84
C CYS A 127 -25.02 7.99 -4.69
N VAL A 128 -24.37 9.13 -4.96
CA VAL A 128 -24.40 10.30 -4.07
C VAL A 128 -25.87 10.69 -3.81
N GLU A 129 -26.32 10.66 -2.56
CA GLU A 129 -27.74 10.79 -2.10
C GLU A 129 -28.61 9.51 -2.19
N SER A 130 -28.08 8.38 -1.75
CA SER A 130 -28.83 7.12 -1.63
C SER A 130 -30.12 7.23 -0.78
N ASP A 131 -31.18 6.56 -1.21
CA ASP A 131 -32.45 6.46 -0.49
C ASP A 131 -32.31 5.69 0.85
N ILE A 132 -32.46 6.40 1.97
CA ILE A 132 -32.29 5.84 3.33
C ILE A 132 -33.55 5.17 3.90
N ARG A 133 -34.60 4.94 3.12
CA ARG A 133 -35.79 4.22 3.61
C ARG A 133 -35.44 2.78 4.01
N ASP A 134 -36.07 2.27 5.07
CA ASP A 134 -35.86 0.89 5.51
C ASP A 134 -36.26 -0.15 4.44
N THR A 135 -37.26 0.18 3.63
CA THR A 135 -37.84 -0.71 2.62
C THR A 135 -37.81 -0.10 1.23
N ALA A 136 -37.65 -0.98 0.23
CA ALA A 136 -37.66 -0.59 -1.17
C ALA A 136 -39.07 -0.20 -1.62
N VAL A 137 -39.23 1.00 -2.19
CA VAL A 137 -40.50 1.56 -2.64
C VAL A 137 -40.53 1.57 -4.17
N VAL A 138 -41.49 0.85 -4.74
CA VAL A 138 -41.68 0.74 -6.18
C VAL A 138 -42.86 1.62 -6.59
N ALA A 139 -42.58 2.71 -7.31
CA ALA A 139 -43.62 3.63 -7.82
C ALA A 139 -44.67 4.03 -6.77
N GLY A 140 -44.21 4.37 -5.56
CA GLY A 140 -45.05 4.78 -4.43
C GLY A 140 -45.60 3.65 -3.56
N HIS A 141 -45.32 2.39 -3.88
CA HIS A 141 -45.76 1.23 -3.10
C HIS A 141 -44.59 0.57 -2.35
N ASP A 142 -44.74 0.37 -1.04
CA ASP A 142 -43.77 -0.34 -0.22
C ASP A 142 -43.75 -1.84 -0.57
N SER A 143 -42.58 -2.34 -0.97
CA SER A 143 -42.38 -3.76 -1.30
C SER A 143 -42.15 -4.65 -0.08
N THR A 144 -41.87 -4.08 1.10
CA THR A 144 -41.42 -4.74 2.34
C THR A 144 -40.07 -5.47 2.21
N VAL A 145 -39.36 -5.29 1.09
CA VAL A 145 -38.00 -5.78 0.91
C VAL A 145 -37.05 -4.74 1.49
N ALA A 146 -36.05 -5.17 2.26
CA ALA A 146 -35.08 -4.26 2.86
C ALA A 146 -34.34 -3.50 1.76
N ASN A 147 -34.22 -2.17 1.89
CA ASN A 147 -33.52 -1.34 0.91
C ASN A 147 -32.00 -1.41 1.10
N VAL A 148 -31.42 -2.58 0.85
CA VAL A 148 -29.99 -2.83 1.10
C VAL A 148 -29.11 -2.27 -0.02
N ASP A 149 -27.85 -1.98 0.31
CA ASP A 149 -26.80 -1.68 -0.65
C ASP A 149 -26.56 -2.88 -1.57
N THR A 150 -26.49 -2.62 -2.87
CA THR A 150 -26.34 -3.61 -3.93
C THR A 150 -24.87 -3.93 -4.26
N GLY A 151 -23.92 -3.44 -3.46
CA GLY A 151 -22.50 -3.74 -3.56
C GLY A 151 -21.66 -2.71 -4.32
N ASN A 152 -22.29 -1.60 -4.72
CA ASN A 152 -21.65 -0.46 -5.40
C ASN A 152 -21.99 0.90 -4.74
N GLY A 153 -22.54 0.87 -3.52
CA GLY A 153 -23.00 2.04 -2.78
C GLY A 153 -24.42 2.51 -3.13
N CYS A 154 -25.08 1.91 -4.12
CA CYS A 154 -26.48 2.19 -4.44
C CYS A 154 -27.42 1.23 -3.70
N THR A 155 -28.49 1.75 -3.11
CA THR A 155 -29.57 0.92 -2.57
C THR A 155 -30.47 0.38 -3.68
N ILE A 156 -31.30 -0.63 -3.36
CA ILE A 156 -32.32 -1.16 -4.28
C ILE A 156 -33.17 -0.03 -4.89
N ASN A 157 -33.58 0.98 -4.11
CA ASN A 157 -34.36 2.12 -4.59
C ASN A 157 -33.59 2.99 -5.58
N ASP A 158 -32.29 3.19 -5.37
CA ASP A 158 -31.45 3.97 -6.29
C ASP A 158 -31.29 3.25 -7.63
N VAL A 159 -31.12 1.93 -7.59
CA VAL A 159 -31.06 1.08 -8.79
C VAL A 159 -32.39 1.12 -9.56
N LEU A 160 -33.52 1.05 -8.84
CA LEU A 160 -34.87 1.14 -9.43
C LEU A 160 -35.12 2.54 -10.03
N ALA A 161 -34.73 3.61 -9.32
CA ALA A 161 -34.88 4.99 -9.78
C ALA A 161 -33.99 5.28 -11.00
N GLY A 162 -32.74 4.81 -10.99
CA GLY A 162 -31.78 4.98 -12.10
C GLY A 162 -32.24 4.28 -13.39
N HIS A 163 -32.80 3.08 -13.29
CA HIS A 163 -33.35 2.35 -14.44
C HIS A 163 -34.61 3.01 -15.02
N SER A 164 -35.46 3.63 -14.19
CA SER A 164 -36.66 4.34 -14.65
C SER A 164 -36.36 5.55 -15.54
N LYS A 165 -35.19 6.19 -15.37
CA LYS A 165 -34.75 7.35 -16.15
C LYS A 165 -34.24 7.01 -17.57
N ARG A 166 -34.00 5.72 -17.88
CA ARG A 166 -33.45 5.27 -19.18
C ARG A 166 -34.49 5.06 -20.29
N GLY A 167 -35.75 5.46 -20.08
CA GLY A 167 -36.76 5.53 -21.15
C GLY A 167 -37.30 4.19 -21.65
N GLN A 168 -37.11 3.09 -20.91
CA GLN A 168 -37.76 1.82 -21.20
C GLN A 168 -39.17 1.80 -20.59
N GLY A 169 -40.16 1.57 -21.45
CA GLY A 169 -41.57 1.53 -21.07
C GLY A 169 -41.92 0.40 -20.09
N ASN A 170 -43.03 0.60 -19.38
CA ASN A 170 -43.63 -0.25 -18.35
C ASN A 170 -42.75 -0.48 -17.10
N THR A 171 -43.09 0.22 -16.00
CA THR A 171 -42.50 0.09 -14.66
C THR A 171 -42.38 -1.37 -14.18
N LEU A 172 -43.34 -2.23 -14.54
CA LEU A 172 -43.30 -3.65 -14.18
C LEU A 172 -42.13 -4.39 -14.86
N ALA A 173 -41.87 -4.11 -16.14
CA ALA A 173 -40.79 -4.74 -16.87
C ALA A 173 -39.42 -4.34 -16.28
N THR A 174 -39.25 -3.05 -16.00
CA THR A 174 -38.03 -2.51 -15.39
C THR A 174 -37.78 -3.09 -14.00
N VAL A 175 -38.79 -3.15 -13.14
CA VAL A 175 -38.65 -3.71 -11.78
C VAL A 175 -38.37 -5.21 -11.85
N THR A 176 -38.96 -5.93 -12.80
CA THR A 176 -38.72 -7.37 -12.98
C THR A 176 -37.27 -7.62 -13.40
N GLU A 177 -36.74 -6.87 -14.37
CA GLU A 177 -35.35 -6.98 -14.82
C GLU A 177 -34.35 -6.67 -13.68
N VAL A 178 -34.59 -5.60 -12.92
CA VAL A 178 -33.76 -5.25 -11.76
C VAL A 178 -33.83 -6.35 -10.69
N ALA A 179 -35.02 -6.83 -10.36
CA ALA A 179 -35.19 -7.87 -9.35
C ALA A 179 -34.64 -9.24 -9.79
N ASP A 180 -34.65 -9.55 -11.10
CA ASP A 180 -33.99 -10.71 -11.69
C ASP A 180 -32.47 -10.65 -11.48
N ARG A 181 -31.86 -9.50 -11.80
CA ARG A 181 -30.43 -9.28 -11.62
C ARG A 181 -30.01 -9.35 -10.16
N LEU A 182 -30.70 -8.62 -9.28
CA LEU A 182 -30.39 -8.61 -7.84
C LEU A 182 -30.49 -10.02 -7.21
N ALA A 183 -31.41 -10.85 -7.71
CA ALA A 183 -31.52 -12.23 -7.26
C ALA A 183 -30.46 -13.16 -7.86
N ALA A 184 -29.91 -12.85 -9.05
CA ALA A 184 -28.81 -13.60 -9.65
C ALA A 184 -27.46 -13.28 -9.00
N GLU A 185 -27.33 -12.08 -8.42
CA GLU A 185 -26.16 -11.60 -7.68
C GLU A 185 -26.26 -11.91 -6.17
N ASP A 186 -27.26 -12.70 -5.73
CA ASP A 186 -27.53 -13.05 -4.33
C ASP A 186 -27.74 -11.85 -3.38
N VAL A 187 -28.04 -10.66 -3.92
CA VAL A 187 -28.36 -9.45 -3.14
C VAL A 187 -29.73 -9.56 -2.48
N ILE A 188 -30.70 -10.20 -3.17
CA ILE A 188 -32.04 -10.47 -2.64
C ILE A 188 -32.44 -11.92 -2.84
N SER A 189 -33.26 -12.45 -1.94
CA SER A 189 -33.79 -13.80 -2.05
C SER A 189 -34.94 -13.90 -3.08
N GLN A 190 -35.22 -15.12 -3.55
CA GLN A 190 -36.37 -15.38 -4.45
C GLN A 190 -37.73 -14.92 -3.85
N PRO A 191 -38.00 -15.06 -2.55
CA PRO A 191 -39.17 -14.43 -1.91
C PRO A 191 -39.18 -12.90 -2.00
N GLU A 192 -38.05 -12.23 -1.83
CA GLU A 192 -37.94 -10.77 -1.91
C GLU A 192 -38.15 -10.25 -3.33
N LYS A 193 -37.53 -10.91 -4.31
CA LYS A 193 -37.80 -10.66 -5.73
C LYS A 193 -39.29 -10.68 -6.05
N ARG A 194 -40.03 -11.70 -5.58
CA ARG A 194 -41.49 -11.80 -5.80
C ARG A 194 -42.25 -10.63 -5.17
N ARG A 195 -41.79 -10.12 -4.02
CA ARG A 195 -42.42 -8.98 -3.34
C ARG A 195 -42.20 -7.67 -4.10
N LEU A 196 -40.99 -7.43 -4.61
CA LEU A 196 -40.69 -6.29 -5.48
C LEU A 196 -41.54 -6.29 -6.76
N VAL A 197 -41.61 -7.42 -7.45
CA VAL A 197 -42.44 -7.55 -8.67
C VAL A 197 -43.91 -7.34 -8.36
N LYS A 198 -44.43 -7.90 -7.25
CA LYS A 198 -45.82 -7.72 -6.84
C LYS A 198 -46.15 -6.25 -6.51
N ALA A 199 -45.21 -5.51 -5.90
CA ALA A 199 -45.38 -4.08 -5.67
C ALA A 199 -45.47 -3.30 -6.99
N ALA A 200 -44.65 -3.67 -8.00
CA ALA A 200 -44.73 -3.09 -9.33
C ALA A 200 -46.04 -3.42 -10.06
N GLU A 201 -46.53 -4.66 -9.96
CA GLU A 201 -47.82 -5.08 -10.53
C GLU A 201 -48.98 -4.28 -9.93
N HIS A 202 -48.91 -3.95 -8.63
CA HIS A 202 -49.93 -3.15 -7.97
C HIS A 202 -49.91 -1.71 -8.46
N ALA A 203 -48.72 -1.13 -8.65
CA ALA A 203 -48.54 0.21 -9.18
C ALA A 203 -48.94 0.38 -10.66
N ALA A 204 -49.01 -0.73 -11.42
CA ALA A 204 -49.38 -0.73 -12.84
C ALA A 204 -50.90 -0.83 -13.10
N ARG A 205 -51.73 -0.91 -12.05
CA ARG A 205 -53.20 -0.96 -12.12
C ARG A 205 -53.81 0.42 -11.88
#